data_AF-A0A6C1N971-F1
#
_entry.id   AF-A0A6C1N971-F1
#
_cell.length_a   1.000
_cell.length_b   1.000
_cell.length_c   1.000
_cell.angle_alpha   90.00
_cell.angle_beta   90.00
_cell.angle_gamma   90.00
#
_symmetry.space_group_name_H-M   'P 1'
#
loop_
_entity.id
_entity.type
_entity.pdbx_description
1 polymer ?
#
loop_
_entity_poly.entity_id
_entity_poly.type
_entity_poly.pdbx_seq_one_letter_code
_entity_poly.pdbx_strand_id
1 'polypeptide(L)'
;PLLMVSGIGLSAAVFGSSIVQELADIEPFGMLISIIGRAMPFALTVLAFTFVYVFVPNTRVRLPSALVGGLVAGVAWQAASIGFASFAVGSTKYEAIYSSFAIGILLLIWLYINWMILLVGSTISYYHQHERSISARRDTRSSPELEERLALALMHLVAKAFDRGEAAPKQELLAEKLGVPGDITGDVSEKLIRASLLRLGGIKGDELLPGRSLDQIRVRDVLRSVRLDEDALMRRLPHLDVPGLTEMLDDRLDRTLEDQVRAGAGVPVAADPEPANV
;
A
#
# COMPACT_ATOMS: atom_id res chain seq x y z
N PRO A 1 25.66 1.86 9.09
CA PRO A 1 26.90 2.63 8.90
C PRO A 1 28.18 1.83 9.23
N LEU A 2 28.32 1.27 10.43
CA LEU A 2 29.53 0.52 10.82
C LEU A 2 29.81 -0.66 9.89
N LEU A 3 28.81 -1.49 9.61
CA LEU A 3 28.93 -2.63 8.68
C LEU A 3 29.41 -2.21 7.29
N MET A 4 28.96 -1.07 6.77
CA MET A 4 29.37 -0.57 5.45
C MET A 4 30.81 -0.09 5.46
N VAL A 5 31.20 0.72 6.46
CA VAL A 5 32.58 1.21 6.59
C VAL A 5 33.56 0.05 6.78
N SER A 6 33.20 -0.95 7.59
CA SER A 6 34.01 -2.17 7.75
C SER A 6 34.10 -2.99 6.48
N GLY A 7 32.99 -3.18 5.76
CA GLY A 7 32.96 -3.92 4.49
C GLY A 7 33.77 -3.23 3.39
N ILE A 8 33.66 -1.91 3.27
CA ILE A 8 34.41 -1.10 2.31
C ILE A 8 35.89 -1.07 2.68
N GLY A 9 36.23 -0.93 3.97
CA GLY A 9 37.61 -0.97 4.45
C GLY A 9 38.27 -2.32 4.20
N LEU A 10 37.55 -3.42 4.43
CA LEU A 10 38.02 -4.77 4.11
C LEU A 10 38.23 -4.96 2.61
N SER A 11 37.29 -4.49 1.79
CA SER A 11 37.40 -4.56 0.33
C SER A 11 38.61 -3.77 -0.16
N ALA A 12 38.81 -2.55 0.33
CA ALA A 12 39.96 -1.71 0.00
C ALA A 12 41.28 -2.37 0.40
N ALA A 13 41.33 -3.05 1.56
CA ALA A 13 42.51 -3.79 2.00
C ALA A 13 42.81 -5.01 1.11
N VAL A 14 41.77 -5.75 0.68
CA VAL A 14 41.91 -6.89 -0.23
C VAL A 14 42.42 -6.45 -1.60
N PHE A 15 41.80 -5.44 -2.21
CA PHE A 15 42.20 -4.92 -3.52
C PHE A 15 43.52 -4.12 -3.48
N GLY A 16 43.91 -3.60 -2.32
CA GLY A 16 45.20 -2.96 -2.10
C GLY A 16 46.36 -3.92 -1.81
N SER A 17 46.11 -5.22 -1.71
CA SER A 17 47.16 -6.20 -1.43
C SER A 17 48.02 -6.47 -2.67
N SER A 18 49.33 -6.65 -2.45
CA SER A 18 50.32 -6.92 -3.51
C SER A 18 49.97 -8.13 -4.37
N ILE A 19 49.30 -9.12 -3.77
CA ILE A 19 48.83 -10.34 -4.43
C ILE A 19 47.74 -10.03 -5.47
N VAL A 20 46.81 -9.13 -5.15
CA VAL A 20 45.73 -8.74 -6.08
C VAL A 20 46.26 -7.82 -7.18
N GLN A 21 47.31 -7.03 -6.91
CA GLN A 21 47.99 -6.20 -7.90
C GLN A 21 48.81 -7.04 -8.89
N GLU A 22 49.56 -8.04 -8.43
CA GLU A 22 50.29 -8.96 -9.31
C GLU A 22 49.34 -9.78 -10.22
N LEU A 23 48.18 -10.20 -9.71
CA LEU A 23 47.16 -10.87 -10.52
C LEU A 23 46.46 -9.92 -11.51
N ALA A 24 46.40 -8.62 -11.20
CA ALA A 24 45.81 -7.61 -12.07
C ALA A 24 46.70 -7.25 -13.26
N ASP A 25 48.00 -7.56 -13.23
CA ASP A 25 48.92 -7.31 -14.34
C ASP A 25 48.84 -8.39 -15.44
N ILE A 26 48.00 -9.42 -15.27
CA ILE A 26 47.80 -10.51 -16.24
C ILE A 26 46.55 -10.23 -17.08
N GLU A 27 46.67 -9.90 -18.37
CA GLU A 27 45.52 -9.80 -19.29
C GLU A 27 44.95 -11.19 -19.60
N PRO A 28 43.61 -11.41 -19.56
CA PRO A 28 42.50 -10.47 -19.44
C PRO A 28 41.97 -10.25 -18.00
N PHE A 29 42.64 -10.81 -16.98
CA PHE A 29 42.20 -10.74 -15.58
C PHE A 29 42.30 -9.33 -14.99
N GLY A 30 43.25 -8.51 -15.44
CA GLY A 30 43.41 -7.12 -15.00
C GLY A 30 42.17 -6.23 -15.20
N MET A 31 41.55 -6.29 -16.39
CA MET A 31 40.34 -5.52 -16.67
C MET A 31 39.17 -5.99 -15.80
N LEU A 32 39.04 -7.30 -15.62
CA LEU A 32 37.96 -7.90 -14.81
C LEU A 32 38.11 -7.56 -13.32
N ILE A 33 39.34 -7.64 -12.79
CA ILE A 33 39.67 -7.29 -11.39
C ILE A 33 39.42 -5.80 -11.14
N SER A 34 39.75 -4.93 -12.09
CA SER A 34 39.50 -3.48 -11.99
C SER A 34 38.01 -3.15 -11.95
N ILE A 35 37.20 -3.77 -12.82
CA ILE A 35 35.74 -3.59 -12.84
C ILE A 35 35.12 -4.10 -11.54
N ILE A 36 35.50 -5.30 -11.11
CA ILE A 36 35.00 -5.90 -9.87
C ILE A 36 35.41 -5.05 -8.67
N GLY A 37 36.66 -4.60 -8.59
CA GLY A 37 37.16 -3.77 -7.48
C GLY A 37 36.41 -2.45 -7.35
N ARG A 38 35.94 -1.86 -8.45
CA ARG A 38 35.12 -0.64 -8.45
C ARG A 38 33.64 -0.91 -8.12
N ALA A 39 33.09 -2.00 -8.61
CA ALA A 39 31.68 -2.34 -8.43
C ALA A 39 31.39 -2.96 -7.05
N MET A 40 32.35 -3.67 -6.46
CA MET A 40 32.16 -4.46 -5.24
C MET A 40 31.80 -3.61 -4.00
N PRO A 41 32.40 -2.43 -3.73
CA PRO A 41 31.99 -1.56 -2.64
C PRO A 41 30.55 -1.05 -2.80
N PHE A 42 30.16 -0.71 -4.03
CA PHE A 42 28.80 -0.29 -4.35
C PHE A 42 27.81 -1.45 -4.16
N ALA A 43 28.13 -2.63 -4.69
CA ALA A 43 27.31 -3.83 -4.55
C ALA A 43 27.12 -4.24 -3.08
N LEU A 44 28.17 -4.18 -2.25
CA LEU A 44 28.09 -4.44 -0.82
C LEU A 44 27.18 -3.44 -0.10
N THR A 45 27.23 -2.17 -0.50
CA THR A 45 26.39 -1.12 0.10
C THR A 45 24.92 -1.35 -0.24
N VAL A 46 24.61 -1.61 -1.51
CA VAL A 46 23.25 -1.96 -1.97
C VAL A 46 22.75 -3.21 -1.26
N LEU A 47 23.57 -4.27 -1.20
CA LEU A 47 23.21 -5.53 -0.54
C LEU A 47 22.96 -5.32 0.96
N ALA A 48 23.76 -4.50 1.64
CA ALA A 48 23.57 -4.20 3.05
C ALA A 48 22.25 -3.44 3.31
N PHE A 49 21.90 -2.45 2.48
CA PHE A 49 20.60 -1.77 2.59
C PHE A 49 19.44 -2.72 2.27
N THR A 50 19.55 -3.52 1.21
CA THR A 50 18.55 -4.53 0.87
C THR A 50 18.37 -5.54 2.01
N PHE A 51 19.46 -6.01 2.62
CA PHE A 51 19.39 -6.92 3.77
C PHE A 51 18.64 -6.29 4.95
N VAL A 52 18.96 -5.03 5.28
CA VAL A 52 18.25 -4.28 6.33
C VAL A 52 16.76 -4.15 5.99
N TYR A 53 16.40 -3.86 4.73
CA TYR A 53 15.01 -3.74 4.31
C TYR A 53 14.24 -5.07 4.25
N VAL A 54 14.93 -6.20 4.18
CA VAL A 54 14.28 -7.52 4.25
C VAL A 54 14.16 -8.00 5.69
N PHE A 55 15.17 -7.74 6.52
CA PHE A 55 15.30 -8.37 7.84
C PHE A 55 14.74 -7.54 9.01
N VAL A 56 14.74 -6.22 8.89
CA VAL A 56 14.29 -5.32 9.96
C VAL A 56 12.77 -5.11 9.99
N PRO A 57 12.03 -5.05 8.86
CA PRO A 57 10.58 -4.88 8.92
C PRO A 57 9.88 -6.11 9.49
N ASN A 58 8.82 -5.88 10.26
CA ASN A 58 7.90 -6.94 10.71
C ASN A 58 6.93 -7.40 9.59
N THR A 59 7.24 -7.11 8.33
CA THR A 59 6.39 -7.35 7.17
C THR A 59 7.15 -8.08 6.07
N ARG A 60 6.45 -8.94 5.30
CA ARG A 60 7.06 -9.72 4.22
C ARG A 60 7.31 -8.83 3.00
N VAL A 61 8.52 -8.29 2.88
CA VAL A 61 8.95 -7.49 1.73
C VAL A 61 9.36 -8.40 0.57
N ARG A 62 8.87 -8.11 -0.65
CA ARG A 62 9.31 -8.84 -1.86
C ARG A 62 10.75 -8.42 -2.21
N LEU A 63 11.65 -9.40 -2.36
CA LEU A 63 13.07 -9.21 -2.76
C LEU A 63 13.30 -8.19 -3.90
N PRO A 64 12.55 -8.20 -5.03
CA PRO A 64 12.76 -7.22 -6.09
C PRO A 64 12.46 -5.77 -5.66
N SER A 65 11.46 -5.53 -4.80
CA SER A 65 11.18 -4.18 -4.28
C SER A 65 12.25 -3.70 -3.30
N ALA A 66 12.77 -4.61 -2.46
CA ALA A 66 13.87 -4.31 -1.56
C ALA A 66 15.18 -3.99 -2.30
N LEU A 67 15.37 -4.54 -3.50
CA LEU A 67 16.52 -4.25 -4.36
C LEU A 67 16.42 -2.86 -4.98
N VAL A 68 15.23 -2.45 -5.45
CA VAL A 68 14.99 -1.07 -5.95
C VAL A 68 15.22 -0.03 -4.83
N GLY A 69 14.64 -0.26 -3.65
CA GLY A 69 14.89 0.60 -2.49
C GLY A 69 16.36 0.62 -2.06
N GLY A 70 17.02 -0.54 -2.07
CA GLY A 70 18.44 -0.69 -1.74
C GLY A 70 19.36 0.02 -2.74
N LEU A 71 19.01 0.01 -4.04
CA LEU A 71 19.76 0.72 -5.07
C LEU A 71 19.70 2.23 -4.86
N VAL A 72 18.50 2.78 -4.64
CA VAL A 72 18.34 4.22 -4.39
C VAL A 72 19.04 4.63 -3.09
N ALA A 73 18.88 3.84 -2.03
CA ALA A 73 19.58 4.08 -0.76
C ALA A 73 21.11 4.02 -0.93
N GLY A 74 21.63 3.06 -1.71
CA GLY A 74 23.05 2.93 -2.01
C GLY A 74 23.61 4.14 -2.76
N VAL A 75 22.90 4.65 -3.77
CA VAL A 75 23.30 5.85 -4.51
C VAL A 75 23.28 7.09 -3.59
N ALA A 76 22.23 7.27 -2.80
CA ALA A 76 22.12 8.37 -1.85
C ALA A 76 23.22 8.32 -0.78
N TRP A 77 23.56 7.12 -0.31
CA TRP A 77 24.64 6.90 0.64
C TRP A 77 26.01 7.21 0.07
N GLN A 78 26.27 6.87 -1.19
CA GLN A 78 27.51 7.21 -1.87
C GLN A 78 27.67 8.75 -1.98
N ALA A 79 26.60 9.45 -2.39
CA ALA A 79 26.59 10.91 -2.47
C ALA A 79 26.81 11.56 -1.10
N ALA A 80 26.10 11.07 -0.07
CA ALA A 80 26.26 11.56 1.30
C ALA A 80 27.68 11.31 1.84
N SER A 81 28.29 10.17 1.53
CA SER A 81 29.66 9.84 1.94
C SER A 81 30.68 10.81 1.36
N ILE A 82 30.56 11.15 0.08
CA ILE A 82 31.45 12.13 -0.57
C ILE A 82 31.26 13.53 0.02
N GLY A 83 30.00 13.92 0.25
CA GLY A 83 29.66 15.21 0.86
C GLY A 83 30.19 15.33 2.29
N PHE A 84 30.02 14.29 3.10
CA PHE A 84 30.50 14.24 4.47
C PHE A 84 32.02 14.22 4.54
N ALA A 85 32.70 13.46 3.67
CA ALA A 85 34.17 13.45 3.61
C ALA A 85 34.72 14.84 3.28
N SER A 86 34.13 15.53 2.30
CA SER A 86 34.52 16.89 1.91
C SER A 86 34.32 17.89 3.06
N PHE A 87 33.19 17.78 3.76
CA PHE A 87 32.88 18.61 4.92
C PHE A 87 33.82 18.34 6.09
N ALA A 88 34.04 17.07 6.44
CA ALA A 88 34.87 16.65 7.57
C ALA A 88 36.34 17.09 7.43
N VAL A 89 36.90 17.00 6.22
CA VAL A 89 38.28 17.44 5.91
C VAL A 89 38.42 18.97 5.98
N GLY A 90 37.38 19.71 5.58
CA GLY A 90 37.37 21.17 5.69
C GLY A 90 37.29 21.67 7.13
N SER A 91 36.51 21.00 7.99
CA SER A 91 36.26 21.40 9.37
C SER A 91 37.38 21.06 10.36
N THR A 92 38.26 20.11 10.04
CA THR A 92 39.37 19.70 10.94
C THR A 92 40.48 20.76 11.09
N LYS A 93 40.44 21.85 10.31
CA LYS A 93 41.38 22.97 10.41
C LYS A 93 41.08 23.96 11.55
N TYR A 94 39.94 23.84 12.25
CA TYR A 94 39.57 24.73 13.36
C TYR A 94 39.98 24.14 14.72
N GLU A 95 40.88 24.86 15.39
CA GLU A 95 41.39 24.76 16.77
C GLU A 95 41.30 23.42 17.51
N ALA A 96 42.48 22.85 17.77
CA ALA A 96 42.74 21.55 18.42
C ALA A 96 42.08 21.36 19.81
N ILE A 97 41.57 22.42 20.44
CA ILE A 97 40.92 22.36 21.77
C ILE A 97 39.45 21.91 21.66
N TYR A 98 38.74 22.24 20.58
CA TYR A 98 37.33 21.84 20.37
C TYR A 98 37.16 20.56 19.52
N SER A 99 38.26 20.01 19.01
CA SER A 99 38.28 18.87 18.09
C SER A 99 37.59 17.62 18.68
N SER A 100 37.83 17.31 19.96
CA SER A 100 37.25 16.12 20.61
C SER A 100 35.72 16.16 20.71
N PHE A 101 35.13 17.33 20.97
CA PHE A 101 33.68 17.50 21.04
C PHE A 101 33.03 17.52 19.65
N ALA A 102 33.71 18.12 18.67
CA ALA A 102 33.25 18.18 17.29
C ALA A 102 33.11 16.78 16.65
N ILE A 103 33.95 15.81 17.01
CA ILE A 103 33.84 14.41 16.54
C ILE A 103 32.49 13.82 16.91
N GLY A 104 32.00 14.04 18.14
CA GLY A 104 30.70 13.55 18.58
C GLY A 104 29.56 14.16 17.76
N ILE A 105 29.59 15.47 17.53
CA ILE A 105 28.59 16.18 16.71
C ILE A 105 28.63 15.69 15.27
N LEU A 106 29.82 15.56 14.68
CA LEU A 106 30.00 15.05 13.32
C LEU A 106 29.46 13.63 13.19
N LEU A 107 29.69 12.77 14.20
CA LEU A 107 29.15 11.42 14.24
C LEU A 107 27.62 11.42 14.33
N LEU A 108 27.02 12.31 15.12
CA LEU A 108 25.55 12.44 15.20
C LEU A 108 24.94 12.92 13.89
N ILE A 109 25.54 13.92 13.23
CA ILE A 109 25.11 14.40 11.91
C ILE A 109 25.22 13.28 10.87
N TRP A 110 26.35 12.55 10.88
CA TRP A 110 26.57 11.41 10.00
C TRP A 110 25.50 10.33 10.23
N LEU A 111 25.25 9.97 11.48
CA LEU A 111 24.22 9.00 11.84
C LEU A 111 22.83 9.45 11.40
N TYR A 112 22.48 10.72 11.62
CA TYR A 112 21.22 11.32 11.20
C TYR A 112 21.01 11.19 9.68
N ILE A 113 22.02 11.53 8.89
CA ILE A 113 21.97 11.40 7.42
C ILE A 113 21.77 9.92 7.02
N ASN A 114 22.49 8.99 7.65
CA ASN A 114 22.34 7.56 7.40
C ASN A 114 20.91 7.07 7.69
N TRP A 115 20.29 7.54 8.78
CA TRP A 115 18.90 7.20 9.11
C TRP A 115 17.91 7.79 8.11
N MET A 116 18.12 9.03 7.66
CA MET A 116 17.31 9.63 6.61
C MET A 116 17.37 8.81 5.32
N ILE A 117 18.57 8.42 4.88
CA ILE A 117 18.73 7.56 3.69
C ILE A 117 18.01 6.22 3.87
N LEU A 118 18.16 5.60 5.05
CA LEU A 118 17.51 4.34 5.37
C LEU A 118 15.99 4.46 5.26
N LEU A 119 15.40 5.48 5.89
CA LEU A 119 13.95 5.71 5.89
C LEU A 119 13.42 6.06 4.49
N VAL A 120 14.15 6.87 3.72
CA VAL A 120 13.79 7.21 2.33
C VAL A 120 13.80 5.96 1.45
N GLY A 121 14.86 5.14 1.48
CA GLY A 121 14.90 3.92 0.68
C GLY A 121 13.86 2.88 1.11
N SER A 122 13.54 2.79 2.40
CA SER A 122 12.42 1.97 2.90
C SER A 122 11.07 2.44 2.35
N THR A 123 10.87 3.75 2.28
CA THR A 123 9.65 4.35 1.74
C THR A 123 9.53 4.04 0.25
N ILE A 124 10.62 4.16 -0.51
CA ILE A 124 10.65 3.82 -1.94
C ILE A 124 10.38 2.33 -2.18
N SER A 125 11.00 1.45 -1.38
CA SER A 125 10.72 0.01 -1.42
C SER A 125 9.24 -0.30 -1.15
N TYR A 126 8.64 0.41 -0.19
CA TYR A 126 7.22 0.29 0.12
C TYR A 126 6.33 0.77 -1.04
N TYR A 127 6.62 1.94 -1.62
CA TYR A 127 5.89 2.48 -2.77
C TYR A 127 5.93 1.54 -3.97
N HIS A 128 7.12 1.03 -4.32
CA HIS A 128 7.27 0.08 -5.42
C HIS A 128 6.56 -1.26 -5.15
N GLN A 129 6.50 -1.71 -3.90
CA GLN A 129 5.76 -2.93 -3.55
C GLN A 129 4.23 -2.73 -3.57
N HIS A 130 3.75 -1.52 -3.29
CA HIS A 130 2.33 -1.19 -3.13
C HIS A 130 1.75 -0.33 -4.27
N GLU A 131 2.35 -0.35 -5.47
CA GLU A 131 1.84 0.39 -6.63
C GLU A 131 0.34 0.13 -6.89
N ARG A 132 -0.14 -1.11 -6.63
CA ARG A 132 -1.56 -1.45 -6.75
C ARG A 132 -2.45 -0.92 -5.62
N SER A 133 -1.96 -0.81 -4.38
CA SER A 133 -2.79 -0.35 -3.25
C SER A 133 -2.91 1.18 -3.19
N ILE A 134 -1.95 1.91 -3.76
CA ILE A 134 -1.97 3.37 -3.80
C ILE A 134 -2.77 3.88 -5.01
N SER A 135 -2.74 3.18 -6.14
CA SER A 135 -3.65 3.44 -7.27
C SER A 135 -5.09 2.99 -6.99
N ALA A 136 -5.32 1.89 -6.27
CA ALA A 136 -6.67 1.47 -5.86
C ALA A 136 -7.39 2.53 -5.01
N ARG A 137 -6.65 3.27 -4.16
CA ARG A 137 -7.21 4.38 -3.37
C ARG A 137 -7.54 5.64 -4.17
N ARG A 138 -7.11 5.76 -5.44
CA ARG A 138 -7.28 6.99 -6.21
C ARG A 138 -8.14 6.86 -7.46
N ASP A 139 -8.40 5.66 -7.99
CA ASP A 139 -9.06 5.55 -9.30
C ASP A 139 -10.01 4.36 -9.52
N THR A 140 -10.55 3.76 -8.46
CA THR A 140 -11.87 3.11 -8.55
C THR A 140 -12.85 3.90 -7.72
N ARG A 141 -13.22 5.09 -8.20
CA ARG A 141 -14.62 5.52 -8.05
C ARG A 141 -15.46 4.48 -8.76
N SER A 142 -15.73 3.38 -8.07
CA SER A 142 -16.74 2.42 -8.47
C SER A 142 -18.02 3.23 -8.69
N SER A 143 -18.76 2.95 -9.76
CA SER A 143 -20.04 3.65 -9.99
C SER A 143 -20.81 3.64 -8.66
N PRO A 144 -21.36 4.76 -8.17
CA PRO A 144 -22.18 4.77 -6.95
C PRO A 144 -23.27 3.70 -7.00
N GLU A 145 -23.78 3.41 -8.20
CA GLU A 145 -24.73 2.34 -8.48
C GLU A 145 -24.16 0.93 -8.20
N LEU A 146 -22.89 0.71 -8.54
CA LEU A 146 -22.18 -0.54 -8.26
C LEU A 146 -21.95 -0.70 -6.76
N GLU A 147 -21.52 0.34 -6.06
CA GLU A 147 -21.30 0.27 -4.61
C GLU A 147 -22.60 0.03 -3.85
N GLU A 148 -23.70 0.69 -4.23
CA GLU A 148 -25.02 0.47 -3.64
C GLU A 148 -25.52 -0.96 -3.88
N ARG A 149 -25.45 -1.45 -5.12
CA ARG A 149 -25.82 -2.84 -5.44
C ARG A 149 -24.95 -3.84 -4.71
N LEU A 150 -23.65 -3.57 -4.60
CA LEU A 150 -22.71 -4.43 -3.90
C LEU A 150 -22.99 -4.47 -2.40
N ALA A 151 -23.27 -3.32 -1.77
CA ALA A 151 -23.61 -3.25 -0.36
C ALA A 151 -24.90 -4.00 -0.03
N LEU A 152 -25.92 -3.86 -0.89
CA LEU A 152 -27.16 -4.62 -0.77
C LEU A 152 -26.93 -6.12 -0.95
N ALA A 153 -26.13 -6.52 -1.95
CA ALA A 153 -25.80 -7.92 -2.19
C ALA A 153 -25.02 -8.54 -1.02
N LEU A 154 -24.03 -7.82 -0.49
CA LEU A 154 -23.25 -8.24 0.68
C LEU A 154 -24.16 -8.40 1.90
N MET A 155 -24.98 -7.40 2.22
CA MET A 155 -25.91 -7.51 3.34
C MET A 155 -26.93 -8.63 3.15
N HIS A 156 -27.44 -8.84 1.93
CA HIS A 156 -28.39 -9.91 1.66
C HIS A 156 -27.75 -11.29 1.85
N LEU A 157 -26.52 -11.50 1.35
CA LEU A 157 -25.81 -12.77 1.49
C LEU A 157 -25.46 -13.07 2.95
N VAL A 158 -25.00 -12.07 3.70
CA VAL A 158 -24.69 -12.21 5.13
C VAL A 158 -25.96 -12.44 5.93
N ALA A 159 -27.03 -11.68 5.68
CA ALA A 159 -28.31 -11.85 6.38
C ALA A 159 -28.94 -13.22 6.10
N LYS A 160 -28.89 -13.69 4.85
CA LYS A 160 -29.42 -15.01 4.46
C LYS A 160 -28.65 -16.15 5.11
N ALA A 161 -27.31 -16.06 5.17
CA ALA A 161 -26.50 -17.05 5.86
C ALA A 161 -26.80 -17.07 7.37
N PHE A 162 -26.94 -15.89 7.97
CA PHE A 162 -27.27 -15.75 9.39
C PHE A 162 -28.66 -16.29 9.75
N ASP A 163 -29.69 -15.95 8.95
CA ASP A 163 -31.07 -16.42 9.15
C ASP A 163 -31.20 -17.94 9.05
N ARG A 164 -30.39 -18.56 8.19
CA ARG A 164 -30.32 -20.02 8.01
C ARG A 164 -29.45 -20.75 9.04
N GLY A 165 -28.74 -20.01 9.91
CA GLY A 165 -27.77 -20.59 10.84
C GLY A 165 -26.55 -21.22 10.14
N GLU A 166 -26.25 -20.81 8.90
CA GLU A 166 -25.09 -21.27 8.14
C GLU A 166 -23.81 -20.56 8.60
N ALA A 167 -22.65 -21.10 8.25
CA ALA A 167 -21.36 -20.47 8.53
C ALA A 167 -21.27 -19.10 7.84
N ALA A 168 -20.76 -18.11 8.58
CA ALA A 168 -20.63 -16.76 8.07
C ALA A 168 -19.73 -16.71 6.83
N PRO A 169 -20.16 -16.05 5.75
CA PRO A 169 -19.39 -16.02 4.51
C PRO A 169 -18.11 -15.23 4.72
N LYS A 170 -17.01 -15.75 4.16
CA LYS A 170 -15.72 -15.08 4.17
C LYS A 170 -15.70 -13.94 3.17
N GLN A 171 -15.02 -12.86 3.53
CA GLN A 171 -14.86 -11.69 2.66
C GLN A 171 -14.25 -12.06 1.29
N GLU A 172 -13.25 -12.96 1.28
CA GLU A 172 -12.59 -13.43 0.05
C GLU A 172 -13.54 -14.23 -0.86
N LEU A 173 -14.36 -15.11 -0.27
CA LEU A 173 -15.32 -15.94 -1.02
C LEU A 173 -16.47 -15.10 -1.60
N LEU A 174 -16.86 -14.02 -0.93
CA LEU A 174 -17.87 -13.09 -1.42
C LEU A 174 -17.39 -12.33 -2.65
N ALA A 175 -16.14 -11.88 -2.67
CA ALA A 175 -15.55 -11.21 -3.82
C ALA A 175 -15.54 -12.13 -5.06
N GLU A 176 -15.14 -13.40 -4.87
CA GLU A 176 -15.14 -14.40 -5.94
C GLU A 176 -16.56 -14.69 -6.46
N LYS A 177 -17.53 -14.88 -5.55
CA LYS A 177 -18.92 -15.21 -5.92
C LYS A 177 -19.66 -14.06 -6.61
N LEU A 178 -19.33 -12.82 -6.27
CA LEU A 178 -19.94 -11.62 -6.86
C LEU A 178 -19.27 -11.21 -8.18
N GLY A 179 -18.12 -11.81 -8.54
CA GLY A 179 -17.37 -11.48 -9.75
C GLY A 179 -16.79 -10.05 -9.73
N VAL A 180 -16.70 -9.43 -8.56
CA VAL A 180 -16.20 -8.06 -8.36
C VAL A 180 -14.79 -8.12 -7.77
N PRO A 181 -13.84 -7.29 -8.24
CA PRO A 181 -12.51 -7.21 -7.64
C PRO A 181 -12.55 -7.08 -6.11
N GLY A 182 -11.67 -7.81 -5.42
CA GLY A 182 -11.61 -7.85 -3.96
C GLY A 182 -11.37 -6.47 -3.32
N ASP A 183 -10.73 -5.56 -4.04
CA ASP A 183 -10.48 -4.19 -3.59
C ASP A 183 -11.80 -3.41 -3.39
N ILE A 184 -12.70 -3.45 -4.38
CA ILE A 184 -14.01 -2.77 -4.34
C ILE A 184 -14.92 -3.41 -3.27
N THR A 185 -14.91 -4.74 -3.20
CA THR A 185 -15.69 -5.48 -2.20
C THR A 185 -15.17 -5.19 -0.79
N GLY A 186 -13.84 -5.10 -0.63
CA GLY A 186 -13.17 -4.69 0.60
C GLY A 186 -13.60 -3.31 1.05
N ASP A 187 -13.53 -2.31 0.17
CA ASP A 187 -13.92 -0.93 0.46
C ASP A 187 -15.39 -0.83 0.91
N VAL A 188 -16.31 -1.46 0.18
CA VAL A 188 -17.75 -1.45 0.52
C VAL A 188 -18.01 -2.19 1.84
N SER A 189 -17.36 -3.33 2.07
CA SER A 189 -17.49 -4.04 3.34
C SER A 189 -16.93 -3.24 4.52
N GLU A 190 -15.85 -2.48 4.34
CA GLU A 190 -15.30 -1.60 5.37
C GLU A 190 -16.26 -0.45 5.69
N LYS A 191 -16.92 0.14 4.67
CA LYS A 191 -17.98 1.15 4.86
C LYS A 191 -19.13 0.60 5.73
N LEU A 192 -19.56 -0.64 5.46
CA LEU A 192 -20.61 -1.32 6.25
C LEU A 192 -20.15 -1.66 7.68
N ILE A 193 -18.89 -2.04 7.87
CA ILE A 193 -18.32 -2.31 9.19
C ILE A 193 -18.25 -1.03 10.03
N ARG A 194 -17.79 0.08 9.44
CA ARG A 194 -17.75 1.40 10.10
C ARG A 194 -19.14 1.88 10.52
N ALA A 195 -20.16 1.61 9.70
CA ALA A 195 -21.55 1.92 10.03
C ALA A 195 -22.18 0.96 11.06
N SER A 196 -21.41 0.00 11.61
CA SER A 196 -21.89 -1.04 12.53
C SER A 196 -22.99 -1.94 11.94
N LEU A 197 -23.06 -2.03 10.61
CA LEU A 197 -24.00 -2.92 9.90
C LEU A 197 -23.40 -4.32 9.72
N LEU A 198 -22.08 -4.40 9.55
CA LEU A 198 -21.32 -5.64 9.54
C LEU A 198 -20.27 -5.65 10.67
N ARG A 199 -19.82 -6.84 11.06
CA ARG A 199 -18.69 -7.07 11.96
C ARG A 199 -17.85 -8.23 11.44
N LEU A 200 -16.56 -8.18 11.71
CA LEU A 200 -15.65 -9.30 11.48
C LEU A 200 -15.70 -10.25 12.68
N GLY A 201 -15.86 -11.54 12.38
CA GLY A 201 -15.88 -12.63 13.33
C GLY A 201 -14.97 -13.77 12.90
N GLY A 202 -15.04 -14.88 13.64
CA GLY A 202 -14.24 -16.07 13.40
C GLY A 202 -12.84 -16.03 14.02
N ILE A 203 -12.20 -17.19 14.12
CA ILE A 203 -10.87 -17.36 14.76
C ILE A 203 -9.77 -16.60 13.98
N LYS A 204 -9.97 -16.40 12.68
CA LYS A 204 -9.04 -15.69 11.79
C LYS A 204 -9.46 -14.24 11.49
N GLY A 205 -10.63 -13.81 11.97
CA GLY A 205 -11.15 -12.44 11.74
C GLY A 205 -11.56 -12.14 10.31
N ASP A 206 -11.90 -13.16 9.51
CA ASP A 206 -12.20 -13.08 8.07
C ASP A 206 -13.69 -13.33 7.73
N GLU A 207 -14.52 -13.63 8.73
CA GLU A 207 -15.94 -13.95 8.55
C GLU A 207 -16.82 -12.71 8.74
N LEU A 208 -17.76 -12.47 7.82
CA LEU A 208 -18.67 -11.32 7.90
C LEU A 208 -19.98 -11.69 8.60
N LEU A 209 -20.26 -11.00 9.71
CA LEU A 209 -21.45 -11.17 10.52
C LEU A 209 -22.31 -9.88 10.52
N PRO A 210 -23.64 -9.98 10.69
CA PRO A 210 -24.46 -8.81 10.98
C PRO A 210 -23.98 -8.11 12.26
N GLY A 211 -23.78 -6.79 12.20
CA GLY A 211 -23.35 -5.98 13.34
C GLY A 211 -24.46 -5.69 14.35
N ARG A 212 -25.71 -5.94 13.97
CA ARG A 212 -26.95 -5.71 14.72
C ARG A 212 -27.98 -6.81 14.39
N SER A 213 -29.06 -6.89 15.17
CA SER A 213 -30.21 -7.74 14.81
C SER A 213 -30.72 -7.38 13.42
N LEU A 214 -31.09 -8.37 12.61
CA LEU A 214 -31.60 -8.18 11.25
C LEU A 214 -32.82 -7.26 11.22
N ASP A 215 -33.68 -7.29 12.25
CA ASP A 215 -34.86 -6.42 12.37
C ASP A 215 -34.53 -4.94 12.51
N GLN A 216 -33.31 -4.62 12.94
CA GLN A 216 -32.84 -3.25 13.14
C GLN A 216 -32.05 -2.72 11.94
N ILE A 217 -31.73 -3.57 10.97
CA ILE A 217 -30.97 -3.20 9.78
C ILE A 217 -31.96 -2.82 8.69
N ARG A 218 -32.09 -1.51 8.42
CA ARG A 218 -32.95 -1.02 7.33
C ARG A 218 -32.13 -0.85 6.05
N VAL A 219 -32.77 -1.09 4.92
CA VAL A 219 -32.18 -0.86 3.58
C VAL A 219 -31.66 0.58 3.43
N ARG A 220 -32.38 1.56 4.00
CA ARG A 220 -31.95 2.97 4.02
C ARG A 220 -30.62 3.18 4.73
N ASP A 221 -30.33 2.42 5.78
CA ASP A 221 -29.10 2.56 6.57
C ASP A 221 -27.92 1.98 5.79
N VAL A 222 -28.15 0.88 5.06
CA VAL A 222 -27.19 0.28 4.14
C VAL A 222 -26.81 1.26 3.03
N LEU A 223 -27.80 1.81 2.31
CA LEU A 223 -27.54 2.77 1.24
C LEU A 223 -26.87 4.06 1.75
N ARG A 224 -27.33 4.59 2.89
CA ARG A 224 -26.74 5.78 3.51
C ARG A 224 -25.28 5.55 3.90
N SER A 225 -24.93 4.37 4.40
CA SER A 225 -23.55 4.07 4.82
C SER A 225 -22.54 4.13 3.66
N VAL A 226 -22.97 3.79 2.44
CA VAL A 226 -22.13 3.83 1.24
C VAL A 226 -22.02 5.26 0.71
N ARG A 227 -23.13 6.01 0.72
CA ARG A 227 -23.20 7.41 0.28
C ARG A 227 -22.44 8.40 1.18
N LEU A 228 -22.40 8.15 2.49
CA LEU A 228 -21.79 9.06 3.49
C LEU A 228 -20.29 9.32 3.26
N ASP A 229 -19.58 8.43 2.57
CA ASP A 229 -18.17 8.65 2.22
C ASP A 229 -18.01 9.65 1.06
N GLU A 230 -19.01 9.74 0.16
CA GLU A 230 -19.09 10.78 -0.87
C GLU A 230 -19.62 12.12 -0.32
N ASP A 231 -20.35 12.11 0.80
CA ASP A 231 -20.91 13.33 1.41
C ASP A 231 -19.84 14.33 1.88
N ALA A 232 -18.60 13.89 2.13
CA ALA A 232 -17.49 14.79 2.44
C ALA A 232 -17.07 15.64 1.22
N LEU A 233 -17.22 15.10 0.01
CA LEU A 233 -17.04 15.82 -1.25
C LEU A 233 -18.26 16.69 -1.56
N MET A 234 -19.48 16.19 -1.34
CA MET A 234 -20.71 17.01 -1.46
C MET A 234 -20.68 18.24 -0.55
N ARG A 235 -20.20 18.10 0.69
CA ARG A 235 -20.00 19.24 1.61
C ARG A 235 -18.97 20.25 1.14
N ARG A 236 -18.09 19.89 0.20
CA ARG A 236 -17.10 20.78 -0.42
C ARG A 236 -17.60 21.42 -1.71
N LEU A 237 -18.71 20.96 -2.29
CA LEU A 237 -19.35 21.75 -3.32
C LEU A 237 -19.84 23.04 -2.68
N PRO A 238 -19.57 24.21 -3.28
CA PRO A 238 -20.28 25.42 -2.88
C PRO A 238 -21.77 25.10 -2.96
N HIS A 239 -22.54 25.49 -1.94
CA HIS A 239 -24.00 25.42 -2.00
C HIS A 239 -24.45 26.32 -3.14
N LEU A 240 -24.50 25.74 -4.33
CA LEU A 240 -25.26 26.27 -5.45
C LEU A 240 -26.70 26.01 -5.04
N ASP A 241 -27.28 26.96 -4.30
CA ASP A 241 -28.72 27.06 -4.18
C ASP A 241 -29.25 27.14 -5.61
N VAL A 242 -29.76 26.01 -6.11
CA VAL A 242 -30.62 25.95 -7.29
C VAL A 242 -32.01 25.71 -6.71
N PRO A 243 -32.73 26.79 -6.30
CA PRO A 243 -34.02 26.64 -5.66
C PRO A 243 -34.96 25.89 -6.60
N GLY A 244 -35.56 24.81 -6.10
CA GLY A 244 -36.56 24.03 -6.81
C GLY A 244 -36.03 22.85 -7.63
N LEU A 245 -34.76 22.80 -8.06
CA LEU A 245 -34.32 21.67 -8.91
C LEU A 245 -34.17 20.38 -8.09
N THR A 246 -33.60 20.46 -6.89
CA THR A 246 -33.43 19.31 -5.99
C THR A 246 -34.77 18.78 -5.50
N GLU A 247 -35.69 19.65 -5.05
CA GLU A 247 -37.05 19.27 -4.65
C GLU A 247 -37.87 18.71 -5.83
N MET A 248 -37.76 19.29 -7.04
CA MET A 248 -38.42 18.76 -8.23
C MET A 248 -37.83 17.43 -8.70
N LEU A 249 -36.52 17.20 -8.50
CA LEU A 249 -35.90 15.92 -8.81
C LEU A 249 -36.37 14.83 -7.84
N ASP A 250 -36.35 15.11 -6.54
CA ASP A 250 -36.75 14.15 -5.51
C ASP A 250 -38.24 13.78 -5.65
N ASP A 251 -39.13 14.76 -5.83
CA ASP A 251 -40.58 14.53 -6.02
C ASP A 251 -40.90 13.78 -7.33
N ARG A 252 -40.08 13.96 -8.39
CA ARG A 252 -40.20 13.16 -9.62
C ARG A 252 -39.62 11.77 -9.48
N LEU A 253 -38.49 11.60 -8.79
CA LEU A 253 -37.87 10.30 -8.58
C LEU A 253 -38.81 9.41 -7.78
N ASP A 254 -39.37 9.94 -6.69
CA ASP A 254 -40.30 9.20 -5.82
C ASP A 254 -41.54 8.75 -6.59
N ARG A 255 -42.15 9.62 -7.41
CA ARG A 255 -43.31 9.23 -8.25
C ARG A 255 -42.95 8.17 -9.29
N THR A 256 -41.78 8.28 -9.92
CA THR A 256 -41.36 7.34 -10.96
C THR A 256 -41.02 5.97 -10.36
N LEU A 257 -40.43 5.95 -9.15
CA LEU A 257 -40.18 4.73 -8.39
C LEU A 257 -41.48 4.10 -7.89
N GLU A 258 -42.45 4.89 -7.42
CA GLU A 258 -43.79 4.40 -7.05
C GLU A 258 -44.52 3.79 -8.26
N ASP A 259 -44.47 4.44 -9.42
CA ASP A 259 -45.07 3.93 -10.65
C ASP A 259 -44.37 2.67 -11.16
N GLN A 260 -43.04 2.57 -11.05
CA GLN A 260 -42.27 1.37 -11.41
C GLN A 260 -42.47 0.22 -10.43
N VAL A 261 -42.64 0.49 -9.13
CA VAL A 261 -42.98 -0.54 -8.12
C VAL A 261 -44.41 -1.03 -8.32
N ARG A 262 -45.35 -0.14 -8.67
CA ARG A 262 -46.72 -0.50 -9.05
C ARG A 262 -46.80 -1.27 -10.37
N ALA A 263 -46.00 -0.90 -11.37
CA ALA A 263 -45.90 -1.61 -12.64
C ALA A 263 -45.12 -2.93 -12.52
N GLY A 264 -44.12 -2.99 -11.62
CA GLY A 264 -43.30 -4.15 -11.32
C GLY A 264 -44.03 -5.28 -10.59
N ALA A 265 -45.22 -5.02 -10.05
CA ALA A 265 -46.14 -6.06 -9.57
C ALA A 265 -46.72 -6.93 -10.71
N GLY A 266 -46.36 -6.67 -11.98
CA GLY A 266 -46.83 -7.41 -13.16
C GLY A 266 -45.76 -7.88 -14.14
N VAL A 267 -44.47 -7.93 -13.79
CA VAL A 267 -43.45 -8.47 -14.71
C VAL A 267 -43.37 -10.00 -14.56
N PRO A 268 -43.61 -10.79 -15.63
CA PRO A 268 -43.44 -12.24 -15.57
C PRO A 268 -41.97 -12.57 -15.34
N VAL A 269 -41.70 -13.44 -14.37
CA VAL A 269 -40.42 -14.12 -14.21
C VAL A 269 -40.09 -14.78 -15.55
N ALA A 270 -39.01 -14.33 -16.21
CA ALA A 270 -38.51 -14.96 -17.42
C ALA A 270 -38.20 -16.42 -17.11
N ALA A 271 -38.83 -17.32 -17.86
CA ALA A 271 -38.68 -18.76 -17.74
C ALA A 271 -37.22 -19.19 -17.92
N ASP A 272 -36.84 -20.23 -17.18
CA ASP A 272 -35.55 -20.90 -17.23
C ASP A 272 -35.11 -21.21 -18.69
N PRO A 273 -33.82 -21.06 -19.02
CA PRO A 273 -33.30 -21.57 -20.28
C PRO A 273 -33.31 -23.10 -20.27
N GLU A 274 -34.10 -23.66 -21.18
CA GLU A 274 -34.18 -25.08 -21.51
C GLU A 274 -32.79 -25.64 -21.90
N PRO A 275 -32.39 -26.83 -21.43
CA PRO A 275 -31.09 -27.39 -21.74
C PRO A 275 -31.02 -27.83 -23.21
N ALA A 276 -30.09 -27.23 -23.95
CA ALA A 276 -29.75 -27.64 -25.31
C ALA A 276 -29.21 -29.07 -25.32
N ASN A 277 -30.03 -30.00 -25.80
CA ASN A 277 -29.62 -31.32 -26.25
C ASN A 277 -29.62 -31.36 -27.77
N VAL A 278 -28.60 -32.06 -28.30
CA VAL A 278 -28.29 -32.42 -29.71
C VAL A 278 -27.45 -31.42 -30.48
#